data_AF-A0A0G4KWK0-F1
#
_entry.id   AF-A0A0G4KWK0-F1
#
_cell.length_a   1.000
_cell.length_b   1.000
_cell.length_c   1.000
_cell.angle_alpha   90.00
_cell.angle_beta   90.00
_cell.angle_gamma   90.00
#
_symmetry.space_group_name_H-M   'P 1'
#
loop_
_entity.id
_entity.type
_entity.pdbx_description
1 polymer ?
#
loop_
_entity_poly.entity_id
_entity_poly.type
_entity_poly.pdbx_seq_one_letter_code
_entity_poly.pdbx_strand_id
1 'polypeptide(L)'
;KAIITKSYKQNRHEDDMNQPLSVQPWGSDSDKRRYFLVEGLDDTAFRVYREGNPASFNRVWISVAGSIEELNALAEKLQTKDGGPKAKKLAQQMLAAVPRFEATEEKRRRREYRQAQRNRFKRPSPGFSLYEGRTRGKRVKYTYSDEEDGSFTDSTRRSTRNTGTHTPTELAGPLTTASGRQ
;
A
#
# COMPACT_ATOMS: atom_id res chain seq x y z
N LYS A 1 8.89 -21.93 20.53
CA LYS A 1 10.20 -22.63 20.39
C LYS A 1 10.49 -23.10 18.95
N ALA A 2 9.52 -23.70 18.24
CA ALA A 2 9.70 -24.23 16.88
C ALA A 2 10.24 -23.24 15.83
N ILE A 3 9.84 -21.96 15.89
CA ILE A 3 10.25 -20.92 14.93
C ILE A 3 11.76 -20.63 15.04
N ILE A 4 12.26 -20.45 16.26
CA ILE A 4 13.68 -20.16 16.52
C ILE A 4 14.55 -21.35 16.13
N THR A 5 14.15 -22.58 16.49
CA THR A 5 14.88 -23.79 16.08
C THR A 5 14.90 -24.00 14.55
N LYS A 6 13.90 -23.47 13.83
CA LYS A 6 13.86 -23.57 12.36
C LYS A 6 14.78 -22.56 11.67
N SER A 7 14.97 -21.36 12.25
CA SER A 7 15.88 -20.36 11.68
C SER A 7 17.34 -20.71 11.96
N TYR A 8 17.65 -21.18 13.17
CA TYR A 8 19.00 -21.49 13.62
C TYR A 8 19.50 -22.89 13.22
N LYS A 9 19.45 -23.21 11.92
CA LYS A 9 19.95 -24.50 11.38
C LYS A 9 21.42 -24.47 10.94
N GLN A 10 22.00 -23.28 10.78
CA GLN A 10 23.39 -23.09 10.35
C GLN A 10 24.33 -22.88 11.55
N ASN A 11 25.64 -23.01 11.32
CA ASN A 11 26.66 -22.70 12.32
C ASN A 11 26.46 -21.28 12.86
N ARG A 12 26.41 -21.18 14.19
CA ARG A 12 26.22 -19.91 14.90
C ARG A 12 27.50 -19.09 14.78
N HIS A 13 27.37 -17.85 14.35
CA HIS A 13 28.44 -16.85 14.40
C HIS A 13 28.08 -15.81 15.46
N GLU A 14 29.08 -15.16 16.07
CA GLU A 14 28.82 -14.16 17.13
C GLU A 14 27.87 -13.05 16.67
N ASP A 15 27.95 -12.68 15.39
CA ASP A 15 27.17 -11.59 14.83
C ASP A 15 25.86 -12.03 14.19
N ASP A 16 25.56 -13.33 14.03
CA ASP A 16 24.30 -13.86 13.48
C ASP A 16 23.72 -13.08 12.26
N MET A 17 24.59 -12.52 11.40
CA MET A 17 24.18 -11.63 10.29
C MET A 17 23.38 -12.36 9.21
N ASN A 18 23.59 -13.66 9.09
CA ASN A 18 22.88 -14.56 8.18
C ASN A 18 21.52 -15.02 8.74
N GLN A 19 21.20 -14.71 10.00
CA GLN A 19 19.96 -15.16 10.62
C GLN A 19 18.80 -14.22 10.29
N PRO A 20 17.75 -14.71 9.60
CA PRO A 20 16.68 -13.84 9.11
C PRO A 20 15.82 -13.23 10.24
N LEU A 21 15.88 -13.81 11.45
CA LEU A 21 15.15 -13.32 12.62
C LEU A 21 16.02 -12.49 13.56
N SER A 22 17.32 -12.37 13.30
CA SER A 22 18.20 -11.58 14.15
C SER A 22 18.06 -10.10 13.80
N VAL A 23 17.72 -9.28 14.79
CA VAL A 23 17.70 -7.82 14.66
C VAL A 23 19.01 -7.28 15.22
N GLN A 24 19.85 -6.81 14.32
CA GLN A 24 21.17 -6.29 14.67
C GLN A 24 21.08 -4.86 15.19
N PRO A 25 21.96 -4.48 16.14
CA PRO A 25 22.04 -3.09 16.56
C PRO A 25 22.49 -2.23 15.38
N TRP A 26 21.74 -1.17 15.11
CA TRP A 26 22.07 -0.22 14.06
C TRP A 26 23.32 0.59 14.42
N GLY A 27 23.46 0.91 15.71
CA GLY A 27 24.66 1.52 16.25
C GLY A 27 24.51 1.83 17.73
N SER A 28 25.41 2.67 18.26
CA SER A 28 25.41 3.03 19.68
C SER A 28 25.73 4.49 19.90
N ASP A 29 25.21 5.01 21.01
CA ASP A 29 25.46 6.37 21.46
C ASP A 29 26.84 6.54 22.13
N SER A 30 27.14 7.78 22.52
CA SER A 30 28.19 8.16 23.48
C SER A 30 28.09 7.32 24.78
N ASP A 31 26.87 7.19 25.31
CA ASP A 31 26.51 6.44 26.52
C ASP A 31 26.47 4.90 26.32
N LYS A 32 26.96 4.40 25.17
CA LYS A 32 26.94 2.97 24.80
C LYS A 32 25.54 2.35 24.72
N ARG A 33 24.48 3.16 24.71
CA ARG A 33 23.09 2.71 24.48
C ARG A 33 22.96 2.27 23.03
N ARG A 34 22.42 1.08 22.78
CA ARG A 34 22.23 0.56 21.43
C ARG A 34 20.92 1.04 20.82
N TYR A 35 20.96 1.34 19.53
CA TYR A 35 19.80 1.67 18.72
C TYR A 35 19.49 0.53 17.78
N PHE A 36 18.21 0.30 17.53
CA PHE A 36 17.72 -0.79 16.72
C PHE A 36 16.70 -0.24 15.73
N LEU A 37 16.94 -0.53 14.46
CA LEU A 37 16.08 -0.15 13.37
C LEU A 37 15.20 -1.35 13.04
N VAL A 38 13.90 -1.19 13.23
CA VAL A 38 12.91 -2.20 12.90
C VAL A 38 12.14 -1.69 11.69
N GLU A 39 12.38 -2.33 10.57
CA GLU A 39 11.62 -2.16 9.35
C GLU A 39 10.74 -3.39 9.17
N GLY A 40 9.46 -3.18 8.93
CA GLY A 40 8.62 -4.28 8.48
C GLY A 40 8.49 -4.29 6.96
N LEU A 41 7.89 -5.36 6.45
CA LEU A 41 7.71 -5.56 5.02
C LEU A 41 6.68 -4.60 4.45
N ASP A 42 7.13 -3.65 3.61
CA ASP A 42 6.41 -2.94 2.54
C ASP A 42 5.09 -2.18 2.86
N ASP A 43 4.44 -2.50 3.98
CA ASP A 43 3.11 -2.07 4.45
C ASP A 43 3.17 -1.46 5.85
N THR A 44 4.31 -1.55 6.52
CA THR A 44 4.50 -1.07 7.90
C THR A 44 5.55 0.02 7.91
N ALA A 45 5.26 1.12 8.61
CA ALA A 45 6.25 2.16 8.88
C ALA A 45 7.44 1.59 9.66
N PHE A 46 8.62 2.20 9.47
CA PHE A 46 9.79 1.86 10.28
C PHE A 46 9.65 2.41 11.70
N ARG A 47 10.39 1.81 12.62
CA ARG A 47 10.52 2.35 13.98
C ARG A 47 11.95 2.14 14.50
N VAL A 48 12.46 3.17 15.15
CA VAL A 48 13.75 3.14 15.82
C VAL A 48 13.54 3.02 17.32
N TYR A 49 14.08 1.95 17.88
CA TYR A 49 14.12 1.73 19.32
C TYR A 49 15.51 2.03 19.86
N ARG A 50 15.54 2.51 21.09
CA ARG A 50 16.77 2.69 21.86
C ARG A 50 16.70 1.87 23.14
N GLU A 51 17.79 1.20 23.44
CA GLU A 51 18.01 0.53 24.70
C GLU A 51 18.10 1.55 25.85
N GLY A 52 17.51 1.21 26.99
CA GLY A 52 17.66 1.96 28.24
C GLY A 52 19.10 1.94 28.76
N ASN A 53 19.28 2.22 30.05
CA ASN A 53 20.60 2.21 30.66
C ASN A 53 21.24 0.81 30.55
N PRO A 54 22.41 0.63 29.88
CA PRO A 54 23.06 -0.66 29.73
C PRO A 54 23.52 -1.26 31.07
N ALA A 55 23.72 -0.43 32.09
CA ALA A 55 24.09 -0.85 33.44
C ALA A 55 22.88 -1.32 34.27
N SER A 56 21.65 -1.09 33.81
CA SER A 56 20.44 -1.56 34.49
C SER A 56 20.21 -3.05 34.23
N PHE A 57 19.82 -3.78 35.27
CA PHE A 57 19.43 -5.18 35.17
C PHE A 57 18.17 -5.37 34.30
N ASN A 58 17.22 -4.44 34.43
CA ASN A 58 16.00 -4.42 33.63
C ASN A 58 16.22 -3.52 32.41
N ARG A 59 16.37 -4.13 31.24
CA ARG A 59 16.52 -3.42 29.96
C ARG A 59 15.15 -2.98 29.46
N VAL A 60 14.91 -1.67 29.52
CA VAL A 60 13.73 -1.03 28.95
C VAL A 60 14.02 -0.65 27.50
N TRP A 61 13.01 -0.75 26.66
CA TRP A 61 13.06 -0.38 25.25
C TRP A 61 12.21 0.86 25.03
N ILE A 62 12.77 1.88 24.40
CA ILE A 62 12.11 3.18 24.20
C ILE A 62 11.99 3.42 22.70
N SER A 63 10.79 3.69 22.21
CA SER A 63 10.58 4.18 20.85
C SER A 63 11.08 5.62 20.76
N VAL A 64 12.03 5.88 19.85
CA VAL A 64 12.65 7.22 19.72
C VAL A 64 12.23 7.92 18.44
N ALA A 65 12.08 7.17 17.35
CA ALA A 65 11.62 7.74 16.08
C ALA A 65 10.72 6.74 15.33
N GLY A 66 9.67 7.24 14.69
CA GLY A 66 8.85 6.51 13.73
C GLY A 66 8.44 7.31 12.49
N SER A 67 8.90 8.56 12.37
CA SER A 67 8.77 9.38 11.17
C SER A 67 10.15 9.82 10.67
N ILE A 68 10.22 10.24 9.41
CA ILE A 68 11.47 10.76 8.80
C ILE A 68 11.89 12.06 9.51
N GLU A 69 10.92 12.90 9.89
CA GLU A 69 11.18 14.13 10.64
C GLU A 69 11.78 13.84 12.02
N GLU A 70 11.21 12.88 12.76
CA GLU A 70 11.74 12.43 14.05
C GLU A 70 13.14 11.82 13.91
N LEU A 71 13.38 11.09 12.82
CA LEU A 71 14.69 10.50 12.53
C LEU A 71 15.75 11.58 12.24
N ASN A 72 15.41 12.60 11.46
CA ASN A 72 16.31 13.72 11.18
C ASN A 72 16.63 14.51 12.45
N ALA A 73 15.62 14.80 13.27
CA ALA A 73 15.81 15.45 14.56
C ALA A 73 16.68 14.60 15.51
N LEU A 74 16.53 13.28 15.49
CA LEU A 74 17.39 12.36 16.24
C LEU A 74 18.83 12.37 15.74
N ALA A 75 19.04 12.34 14.43
CA ALA A 75 20.38 12.40 13.83
C ALA A 75 21.09 13.72 14.18
N GLU A 76 20.38 14.84 14.10
CA GLU A 76 20.89 16.16 14.50
C GLU A 76 21.25 16.17 16.00
N LYS A 77 20.38 15.63 16.86
CA LYS A 77 20.63 15.51 18.30
C LYS A 77 21.89 14.69 18.60
N LEU A 78 22.08 13.57 17.91
CA LEU A 78 23.27 12.71 18.08
C LEU A 78 24.56 13.42 17.63
N GLN A 79 24.48 14.25 16.59
CA GLN A 79 25.63 15.02 16.10
C GLN A 79 26.00 16.19 17.02
N THR A 80 25.00 16.92 17.53
CA THR A 80 25.19 18.18 18.26
C THR A 80 25.31 18.00 19.77
N LYS A 81 24.42 17.20 20.38
CA LYS A 81 24.36 17.05 21.85
C LYS A 81 25.29 15.96 22.36
N ASP A 82 25.27 14.78 21.73
CA ASP A 82 26.14 13.68 22.14
C ASP A 82 27.56 13.86 21.62
N GLY A 83 27.72 14.23 20.35
CA GLY A 83 29.01 14.64 19.77
C GLY A 83 30.09 13.55 19.67
N GLY A 84 29.87 12.38 20.29
CA GLY A 84 30.80 11.26 20.32
C GLY A 84 31.00 10.59 18.96
N PRO A 85 32.14 9.92 18.72
CA PRO A 85 32.46 9.34 17.41
C PRO A 85 31.47 8.26 16.98
N LYS A 86 30.97 7.45 17.93
CA LYS A 86 29.95 6.42 17.67
C LYS A 86 28.58 7.03 17.36
N ALA A 87 28.19 8.07 18.11
CA ALA A 87 26.94 8.80 17.88
C ALA A 87 26.94 9.49 16.51
N LYS A 88 28.04 10.13 16.13
CA LYS A 88 28.21 10.75 14.80
C LYS A 88 28.14 9.72 13.66
N LYS A 89 28.78 8.56 13.83
CA LYS A 89 28.69 7.46 12.85
C LYS A 89 27.24 6.95 12.71
N LEU A 90 26.55 6.78 13.83
CA LEU A 90 25.13 6.38 13.83
C LEU A 90 24.27 7.43 13.12
N ALA A 91 24.47 8.72 13.40
CA ALA A 91 23.74 9.79 12.75
C ALA A 91 23.97 9.82 11.22
N GLN A 92 25.21 9.60 10.77
CA GLN A 92 25.51 9.48 9.34
C GLN A 92 24.79 8.28 8.71
N GLN A 93 24.73 7.14 9.40
CA GLN A 93 23.98 5.98 8.93
C GLN A 93 22.47 6.24 8.87
N MET A 94 21.92 6.99 9.83
CA MET A 94 20.52 7.42 9.82
C MET A 94 20.22 8.28 8.59
N LEU A 95 21.04 9.29 8.33
CA LEU A 95 20.88 10.18 7.17
C LEU A 95 21.05 9.43 5.84
N ALA A 96 21.99 8.48 5.76
CA ALA A 96 22.15 7.65 4.57
C ALA A 96 20.95 6.73 4.30
N ALA A 97 20.17 6.39 5.33
CA ALA A 97 18.96 5.58 5.20
C ALA A 97 17.71 6.39 4.83
N VAL A 98 17.72 7.72 4.98
CA VAL A 98 16.56 8.60 4.69
C VAL A 98 16.00 8.42 3.27
N PRO A 99 16.81 8.40 2.19
CA PRO A 99 16.28 8.23 0.84
C PRO A 99 15.53 6.90 0.65
N ARG A 100 16.01 5.84 1.33
CA ARG A 100 15.34 4.54 1.33
C ARG A 100 14.00 4.62 2.04
N PHE A 101 13.93 5.30 3.18
CA PHE A 101 12.69 5.48 3.92
C PHE A 101 11.66 6.30 3.16
N GLU A 102 12.08 7.38 2.51
CA GLU A 102 11.22 8.20 1.65
C GLU A 102 10.59 7.37 0.52
N ALA A 103 11.39 6.55 -0.17
CA ALA A 103 10.89 5.67 -1.22
C ALA A 103 9.88 4.63 -0.69
N THR A 104 10.14 4.05 0.48
CA THR A 104 9.21 3.09 1.11
C THR A 104 7.90 3.74 1.56
N GLU A 105 7.98 4.94 2.13
CA GLU A 105 6.82 5.71 2.59
C GLU A 105 5.95 6.15 1.41
N GLU A 106 6.56 6.57 0.30
CA GLU A 106 5.82 6.91 -0.91
C GLU A 106 5.09 5.68 -1.49
N LYS A 107 5.78 4.52 -1.54
CA LYS A 107 5.18 3.26 -1.98
C LYS A 107 4.01 2.85 -1.09
N ARG A 108 4.13 3.02 0.22
CA ARG A 108 3.07 2.79 1.21
C ARG A 108 1.88 3.72 0.97
N ARG A 109 2.11 5.02 0.85
CA ARG A 109 1.08 6.03 0.59
C ARG A 109 0.30 5.75 -0.71
N ARG A 110 0.99 5.38 -1.79
CA ARG A 110 0.37 4.99 -3.06
C ARG A 110 -0.52 3.74 -2.91
N ARG A 111 -0.12 2.79 -2.06
CA ARG A 111 -0.90 1.58 -1.78
C ARG A 111 -2.10 1.87 -0.89
N GLU A 112 -1.92 2.63 0.18
CA GLU A 112 -3.00 3.09 1.05
C GLU A 112 -4.06 3.86 0.24
N TYR A 113 -3.65 4.74 -0.67
CA TYR A 113 -4.55 5.41 -1.60
C TYR A 113 -5.37 4.43 -2.46
N ARG A 114 -4.71 3.45 -3.11
CA ARG A 114 -5.41 2.42 -3.90
C ARG A 114 -6.38 1.60 -3.05
N GLN A 115 -5.99 1.23 -1.83
CA GLN A 115 -6.85 0.50 -0.90
C GLN A 115 -8.05 1.35 -0.47
N ALA A 116 -7.84 2.62 -0.14
CA ALA A 116 -8.91 3.55 0.23
C ALA A 116 -9.90 3.75 -0.92
N GLN A 117 -9.41 3.92 -2.15
CA GLN A 117 -10.27 4.00 -3.35
C GLN A 117 -11.06 2.70 -3.53
N ARG A 118 -10.40 1.54 -3.49
CA ARG A 118 -11.07 0.23 -3.58
C ARG A 118 -12.13 0.06 -2.49
N ASN A 119 -11.84 0.49 -1.26
CA ASN A 119 -12.76 0.39 -0.13
C ASN A 119 -13.95 1.35 -0.29
N ARG A 120 -13.75 2.54 -0.85
CA ARG A 120 -14.84 3.48 -1.18
C ARG A 120 -15.82 2.88 -2.18
N PHE A 121 -15.34 2.18 -3.21
CA PHE A 121 -16.21 1.50 -4.18
C PHE A 121 -16.85 0.21 -3.64
N LYS A 122 -16.24 -0.42 -2.63
CA LYS A 122 -16.78 -1.63 -1.98
C LYS A 122 -17.84 -1.34 -0.91
N ARG A 123 -17.89 -0.13 -0.36
CA ARG A 123 -18.94 0.28 0.57
C ARG A 123 -20.19 0.57 -0.27
N PRO A 124 -21.23 -0.30 -0.28
CA PRO A 124 -22.52 0.12 -0.81
C PRO A 124 -22.95 1.30 0.05
N SER A 125 -23.04 2.48 -0.55
CA SER A 125 -23.68 3.62 0.11
C SER A 125 -25.08 3.15 0.53
N PRO A 126 -25.48 3.24 1.81
CA PRO A 126 -26.84 2.91 2.21
C PRO A 126 -27.80 3.81 1.41
N GLY A 127 -28.50 3.22 0.44
CA GLY A 127 -29.46 3.93 -0.41
C GLY A 127 -28.98 4.35 -1.80
N PHE A 128 -27.71 4.16 -2.18
CA PHE A 128 -27.28 4.36 -3.59
C PHE A 128 -26.64 3.09 -4.11
N SER A 129 -27.39 2.34 -4.91
CA SER A 129 -26.80 1.34 -5.79
C SER A 129 -25.90 2.06 -6.79
N LEU A 130 -24.68 1.53 -7.03
CA LEU A 130 -23.80 1.97 -8.14
C LEU A 130 -24.52 1.95 -9.52
N TYR A 131 -25.73 1.38 -9.57
CA TYR A 131 -26.54 1.13 -10.74
C TYR A 131 -27.80 2.01 -10.82
N GLU A 132 -27.91 3.12 -10.07
CA GLU A 132 -29.11 3.98 -10.18
C GLU A 132 -29.00 5.07 -11.26
N GLY A 133 -27.80 5.29 -11.83
CA GLY A 133 -27.57 6.30 -12.88
C GLY A 133 -27.13 5.74 -14.24
N ARG A 134 -26.97 4.42 -14.39
CA ARG A 134 -26.59 3.82 -15.67
C ARG A 134 -27.84 3.58 -16.50
N THR A 135 -28.28 4.59 -17.22
CA THR A 135 -29.23 4.47 -18.35
C THR A 135 -28.59 3.64 -19.46
N ARG A 136 -28.47 2.32 -19.25
CA ARG A 136 -28.19 1.37 -20.31
C ARG A 136 -29.43 1.31 -21.20
N GLY A 137 -29.46 2.16 -22.23
CA GLY A 137 -30.45 2.10 -23.31
C GLY A 137 -31.46 3.24 -23.41
N LYS A 138 -31.42 4.26 -22.54
CA LYS A 138 -32.25 5.47 -22.73
C LYS A 138 -31.40 6.62 -23.25
N ARG A 139 -31.58 6.96 -24.54
CA ARG A 139 -31.02 8.18 -25.15
C ARG A 139 -31.62 9.40 -24.45
N VAL A 140 -30.77 10.35 -24.06
CA VAL A 140 -31.21 11.67 -23.59
C VAL A 140 -31.92 12.36 -24.76
N LYS A 141 -33.18 12.78 -24.55
CA LYS A 141 -33.98 13.48 -25.57
C LYS A 141 -33.57 14.96 -25.53
N TYR A 142 -32.94 15.46 -26.59
CA TYR A 142 -32.48 16.85 -26.73
C TYR A 142 -33.48 17.70 -27.54
N THR A 143 -34.78 17.50 -27.30
CA THR A 143 -35.83 18.37 -27.82
C THR A 143 -36.48 19.04 -26.63
N TYR A 144 -35.85 20.12 -26.16
CA TYR A 144 -36.52 21.11 -25.31
C TYR A 144 -37.30 22.02 -26.24
N SER A 145 -38.41 21.53 -26.76
CA SER A 145 -39.42 22.35 -27.41
C SER A 145 -40.63 22.41 -26.50
N ASP A 146 -40.98 23.65 -26.21
CA ASP A 146 -42.01 24.18 -25.33
C ASP A 146 -43.39 23.53 -25.51
N GLU A 147 -44.15 23.46 -24.42
CA GLU A 147 -45.60 23.19 -24.33
C GLU A 147 -46.12 21.81 -24.80
N GLU A 148 -46.37 20.87 -23.86
CA GLU A 148 -47.72 20.29 -23.74
C GLU A 148 -47.92 19.53 -22.41
N ASP A 149 -49.03 19.90 -21.79
CA ASP A 149 -49.67 19.40 -20.58
C ASP A 149 -50.18 17.95 -20.72
N GLY A 150 -50.39 17.29 -19.56
CA GLY A 150 -51.40 16.25 -19.42
C GLY A 150 -51.08 14.84 -19.96
N SER A 151 -50.86 13.91 -19.04
CA SER A 151 -51.65 12.65 -18.92
C SER A 151 -50.82 11.54 -18.29
N PHE A 152 -50.94 11.42 -16.96
CA PHE A 152 -50.76 10.13 -16.29
C PHE A 152 -51.94 9.25 -16.67
N THR A 153 -51.80 8.38 -17.67
CA THR A 153 -52.73 7.28 -17.87
C THR A 153 -51.99 5.96 -18.02
N ASP A 154 -52.19 5.15 -16.98
CA ASP A 154 -52.05 3.70 -16.98
C ASP A 154 -52.69 3.08 -18.24
N SER A 155 -51.92 2.30 -18.98
CA SER A 155 -52.46 1.41 -20.02
C SER A 155 -51.47 0.30 -20.31
N THR A 156 -51.57 -0.74 -19.50
CA THR A 156 -51.21 -2.10 -19.84
C THR A 156 -51.94 -2.51 -21.13
N ARG A 157 -51.28 -2.36 -22.30
CA ARG A 157 -51.76 -2.94 -23.57
C ARG A 157 -50.72 -3.88 -24.15
N ARG A 158 -50.90 -5.15 -23.79
CA ARG A 158 -50.33 -6.36 -24.39
C ARG A 158 -50.71 -6.40 -25.88
N SER A 159 -49.73 -6.28 -26.78
CA SER A 159 -49.93 -6.53 -28.20
C SER A 159 -49.14 -7.75 -28.64
N THR A 160 -49.88 -8.73 -29.13
CA THR A 160 -49.42 -9.99 -29.70
C THR A 160 -49.10 -9.85 -31.18
N ARG A 161 -47.94 -10.41 -31.57
CA ARG A 161 -47.64 -11.05 -32.87
C ARG A 161 -47.32 -10.13 -34.06
N ASN A 162 -46.06 -10.20 -34.53
CA ASN A 162 -45.78 -10.73 -35.88
C ASN A 162 -44.30 -11.16 -35.99
N THR A 163 -44.05 -12.46 -35.90
CA THR A 163 -42.82 -13.11 -36.37
C THR A 163 -43.02 -13.48 -37.83
N GLY A 164 -42.17 -12.99 -38.73
CA GLY A 164 -42.24 -13.26 -40.16
C GLY A 164 -40.99 -12.80 -40.91
N THR A 165 -39.93 -13.59 -40.78
CA THR A 165 -38.82 -13.85 -41.72
C THR A 165 -38.84 -13.22 -43.12
N HIS A 166 -37.72 -12.61 -43.54
CA HIS A 166 -37.04 -12.64 -44.86
C HIS A 166 -35.77 -11.76 -44.74
N THR A 167 -34.52 -12.06 -45.14
CA THR A 167 -33.83 -13.18 -45.82
C THR A 167 -32.32 -13.04 -45.56
N PRO A 168 -31.52 -14.12 -45.71
CA PRO A 168 -30.11 -14.19 -45.36
C PRO A 168 -29.21 -13.69 -46.50
N THR A 169 -28.02 -13.19 -46.16
CA THR A 169 -26.89 -13.15 -47.09
C THR A 169 -25.64 -13.51 -46.31
N GLU A 170 -25.37 -14.82 -46.25
CA GLU A 170 -24.00 -15.30 -46.22
C GLU A 170 -23.44 -15.22 -47.65
N LEU A 171 -22.17 -14.83 -47.81
CA LEU A 171 -21.12 -15.66 -48.42
C LEU A 171 -19.84 -14.83 -48.73
N ALA A 172 -18.70 -15.52 -48.53
CA ALA A 172 -17.31 -15.21 -48.90
C ALA A 172 -16.51 -14.33 -47.90
N GLY A 173 -15.46 -14.81 -47.22
CA GLY A 173 -14.69 -16.05 -47.30
C GLY A 173 -13.56 -16.09 -46.23
N PRO A 174 -12.70 -17.12 -46.19
CA PRO A 174 -12.09 -17.64 -44.97
C PRO A 174 -10.58 -17.31 -44.72
N LEU A 175 -10.21 -17.40 -43.44
CA LEU A 175 -8.97 -17.86 -42.79
C LEU A 175 -7.66 -17.94 -43.61
N THR A 176 -6.60 -17.30 -43.11
CA THR A 176 -5.23 -17.86 -43.16
C THR A 176 -4.42 -17.56 -41.89
N THR A 177 -3.78 -18.62 -41.40
CA THR A 177 -2.83 -18.74 -40.28
C THR A 177 -1.38 -18.69 -40.79
N ALA A 178 -0.43 -18.18 -39.99
CA ALA A 178 0.98 -18.65 -39.88
C ALA A 178 1.76 -17.66 -38.99
N SER A 179 2.21 -18.04 -37.79
CA SER A 179 3.53 -18.65 -37.51
C SER A 179 4.72 -17.78 -37.94
N GLY A 180 5.49 -17.31 -36.95
CA GLY A 180 6.79 -16.63 -37.15
C GLY A 180 7.60 -16.61 -35.85
N ARG A 181 8.02 -17.78 -35.40
CA ARG A 181 9.01 -17.96 -34.33
C ARG A 181 10.34 -18.31 -35.01
N GLN A 182 11.33 -17.43 -34.91
CA GLN A 182 12.75 -17.76 -34.83
C GLN A 182 13.41 -16.76 -33.89
#